data_AF-A0A2E9GWH5-F1
#
_entry.id   AF-A0A2E9GWH5-F1
#
_cell.length_a   1.000
_cell.length_b   1.000
_cell.length_c   1.000
_cell.angle_alpha   90.00
_cell.angle_beta   90.00
_cell.angle_gamma   90.00
#
_symmetry.space_group_name_H-M   'P 1'
#
loop_
_entity.id
_entity.type
_entity.pdbx_description
1 polymer ?
#
loop_
_entity_poly.entity_id
_entity_poly.type
_entity_poly.pdbx_seq_one_letter_code
_entity_poly.pdbx_strand_id
1 'polypeptide(L)'
;MADTRRRLIVGFDRAEAFRHEYAANLLNGGVFIATDEAVALRERVRVELRLRFCGCSRVLDGEVVHRVTPELAAMGAPVGVAVQFEGSLTALRGQLEPLREAAGAPESKFHDPGRRRARRTHARVPARIEARNGTSAGHTRDLSQTGVMVSVGERELPVGERVRIVLVLPDSGECMGVGGVVVRQARSEGAVSAVAIEFEPRDGEESALRHFVEAVQTSEHARRIGGITGDLTELGVGNLLQMFASGSQAGTLTLRRGEREGIVGFEGGLLRFVRAGPVAGMKALVRLLSWNEGSFEFHTRLDPVEGMAEPRMLDAALLEALTLMDEDRHAGPHPLDSKARPRLADESCAAEEPLTKTEAAVLDLVRAGSSVERMVAVLPEPDPLIHRALAVLLDRGTIAV
;
A
#
# COMPACT_ATOMS: atom_id res chain seq x y z
N MET A 1 -13.42 -35.46 -19.97
CA MET A 1 -13.93 -34.93 -18.69
C MET A 1 -14.55 -33.58 -18.99
N ALA A 2 -15.86 -33.41 -18.76
CA ALA A 2 -16.54 -32.15 -19.04
C ALA A 2 -15.97 -31.06 -18.13
N ASP A 3 -15.40 -30.02 -18.72
CA ASP A 3 -14.86 -28.87 -18.01
C ASP A 3 -16.04 -28.04 -17.45
N THR A 4 -16.50 -28.41 -16.25
CA THR A 4 -17.62 -27.81 -15.50
C THR A 4 -17.26 -26.46 -14.89
N ARG A 5 -16.47 -25.63 -15.58
CA ARG A 5 -16.19 -24.26 -15.14
C ARG A 5 -17.44 -23.41 -15.28
N ARG A 6 -17.77 -22.64 -14.24
CA ARG A 6 -18.90 -21.71 -14.25
C ARG A 6 -18.70 -20.65 -15.35
N ARG A 7 -19.75 -20.34 -16.09
CA ARG A 7 -19.72 -19.36 -17.19
C ARG A 7 -20.38 -18.06 -16.75
N LEU A 8 -19.62 -16.97 -16.78
CA LEU A 8 -20.09 -15.60 -16.53
C LEU A 8 -20.18 -14.85 -17.85
N ILE A 9 -21.16 -13.97 -18.02
CA ILE A 9 -21.39 -13.25 -19.28
C ILE A 9 -21.31 -11.74 -19.04
N VAL A 10 -20.47 -11.06 -19.82
CA VAL A 10 -20.39 -9.59 -19.85
C VAL A 10 -20.91 -9.11 -21.19
N GLY A 11 -22.04 -8.39 -21.17
CA GLY A 11 -22.67 -7.87 -22.37
C GLY A 11 -22.36 -6.38 -22.58
N PHE A 12 -21.91 -6.02 -23.79
CA PHE A 12 -21.74 -4.64 -24.21
C PHE A 12 -22.78 -4.28 -25.26
N ASP A 13 -23.69 -3.36 -24.93
CA ASP A 13 -24.74 -2.89 -25.85
C ASP A 13 -24.23 -1.81 -26.82
N ARG A 14 -23.14 -1.10 -26.49
CA ARG A 14 -22.56 -0.02 -27.32
C ARG A 14 -21.05 -0.20 -27.48
N ALA A 15 -20.54 0.17 -28.65
CA ALA A 15 -19.11 0.12 -28.95
C ALA A 15 -18.28 1.01 -28.01
N GLU A 16 -18.80 2.18 -27.62
CA GLU A 16 -18.12 3.09 -26.69
C GLU A 16 -17.91 2.50 -25.30
N ALA A 17 -18.92 1.81 -24.76
CA ALA A 17 -18.82 1.12 -23.47
C ALA A 17 -17.73 0.03 -23.52
N PHE A 18 -17.68 -0.74 -24.61
CA PHE A 18 -16.59 -1.69 -24.82
C PHE A 18 -15.24 -1.00 -24.94
N ARG A 19 -15.11 0.11 -25.69
CA ARG A 19 -13.84 0.84 -25.82
C ARG A 19 -13.32 1.34 -24.47
N HIS A 20 -14.22 1.86 -23.64
CA HIS A 20 -13.88 2.34 -22.30
C HIS A 20 -13.38 1.18 -21.43
N GLU A 21 -14.15 0.09 -21.35
CA GLU A 21 -13.80 -1.10 -20.56
C GLU A 21 -12.53 -1.79 -21.11
N TYR A 22 -12.34 -1.78 -22.42
CA TYR A 22 -11.16 -2.32 -23.09
C TYR A 22 -9.89 -1.57 -22.69
N ALA A 23 -9.94 -0.24 -22.74
CA ALA A 23 -8.81 0.60 -22.38
C ALA A 23 -8.54 0.63 -20.87
N ALA A 24 -9.60 0.65 -20.06
CA ALA A 24 -9.52 0.72 -18.61
C ALA A 24 -9.08 -0.62 -18.00
N ASN A 25 -9.71 -1.72 -18.42
CA ASN A 25 -9.66 -2.99 -17.71
C ASN A 25 -9.10 -4.16 -18.53
N LEU A 26 -9.70 -4.45 -19.70
CA LEU A 26 -9.35 -5.67 -20.47
C LEU A 26 -7.88 -5.70 -20.91
N LEU A 27 -7.30 -4.55 -21.29
CA LEU A 27 -5.89 -4.45 -21.70
C LEU A 27 -4.88 -4.72 -20.58
N ASN A 28 -5.32 -4.56 -19.34
CA ASN A 28 -4.51 -4.79 -18.14
C ASN A 28 -4.82 -6.17 -17.51
N GLY A 29 -5.57 -7.02 -18.22
CA GLY A 29 -5.78 -8.43 -17.90
C GLY A 29 -6.84 -8.74 -16.85
N GLY A 30 -7.78 -7.82 -16.62
CA GLY A 30 -8.94 -8.09 -15.77
C GLY A 30 -10.24 -7.51 -16.32
N VAL A 31 -11.36 -7.92 -15.72
CA VAL A 31 -12.70 -7.40 -16.02
C VAL A 31 -13.56 -7.42 -14.77
N PHE A 32 -14.41 -6.40 -14.60
CA PHE A 32 -15.46 -6.42 -13.59
C PHE A 32 -16.75 -6.99 -14.17
N ILE A 33 -17.37 -7.94 -13.47
CA ILE A 33 -18.63 -8.57 -13.87
C ILE A 33 -19.66 -8.26 -12.79
N ALA A 34 -20.60 -7.37 -13.11
CA ALA A 34 -21.75 -7.13 -12.26
C ALA A 34 -22.61 -8.40 -12.21
N THR A 35 -22.70 -9.02 -11.04
CA THR A 35 -23.47 -10.25 -10.81
C THR A 35 -23.88 -10.34 -9.35
N ASP A 36 -25.10 -10.83 -9.11
CA ASP A 36 -25.60 -11.18 -7.78
C ASP A 36 -25.27 -12.63 -7.39
N GLU A 37 -24.69 -13.39 -8.32
CA GLU A 37 -24.31 -14.78 -8.09
C GLU A 37 -23.22 -14.90 -7.02
N ALA A 38 -23.39 -15.86 -6.11
CA ALA A 38 -22.38 -16.23 -5.13
C ALA A 38 -21.26 -17.03 -5.81
N VAL A 39 -20.22 -16.33 -6.26
CA VAL A 39 -18.97 -16.90 -6.79
C VAL A 39 -17.89 -16.81 -5.71
N ALA A 40 -17.12 -17.88 -5.52
CA ALA A 40 -16.07 -17.92 -4.51
C ALA A 40 -14.78 -17.21 -4.96
N LEU A 41 -14.02 -16.65 -4.02
CA LEU A 41 -12.66 -16.17 -4.30
C LEU A 41 -11.78 -17.34 -4.77
N ARG A 42 -10.92 -17.08 -5.77
CA ARG A 42 -10.08 -18.06 -6.47
C ARG A 42 -10.83 -19.13 -7.26
N GLU A 43 -12.14 -18.97 -7.46
CA GLU A 43 -12.90 -19.85 -8.35
C GLU A 43 -12.49 -19.58 -9.81
N ARG A 44 -12.19 -20.66 -10.55
CA ARG A 44 -11.91 -20.58 -11.99
C ARG A 44 -13.21 -20.52 -12.78
N VAL A 45 -13.34 -19.49 -13.60
CA VAL A 45 -14.55 -19.17 -14.36
C VAL A 45 -14.21 -18.97 -15.84
N ARG A 46 -15.21 -19.16 -16.69
CA ARG A 46 -15.16 -18.77 -18.10
C ARG A 46 -15.98 -17.52 -18.31
N VAL A 47 -15.35 -16.45 -18.76
CA VAL A 47 -16.02 -15.19 -19.04
C VAL A 47 -16.31 -15.08 -20.53
N GLU A 48 -17.58 -14.99 -20.89
CA GLU A 48 -18.00 -14.64 -22.25
C GLU A 48 -18.17 -13.13 -22.37
N LEU A 49 -17.27 -12.48 -23.11
CA LEU A 49 -17.43 -11.11 -23.56
C LEU A 49 -18.32 -11.10 -24.80
N ARG A 50 -19.52 -10.50 -24.72
CA ARG A 50 -20.49 -10.45 -25.81
C ARG A 50 -20.73 -9.01 -26.24
N LEU A 51 -20.30 -8.66 -27.45
CA LEU A 51 -20.55 -7.37 -28.08
C LEU A 51 -21.89 -7.46 -28.83
N ARG A 52 -22.97 -7.07 -28.17
CA ARG A 52 -24.34 -7.20 -28.71
C ARG A 52 -24.56 -6.32 -29.95
N PHE A 53 -23.85 -5.21 -30.05
CA PHE A 53 -23.94 -4.29 -31.19
C PHE A 53 -23.35 -4.84 -32.50
N CYS A 54 -22.44 -5.81 -32.44
CA CYS A 54 -21.82 -6.41 -33.63
C CYS A 54 -21.95 -7.94 -33.69
N GLY A 55 -22.65 -8.55 -32.73
CA GLY A 55 -22.89 -10.00 -32.68
C GLY A 55 -21.63 -10.84 -32.40
N CYS A 56 -20.50 -10.22 -32.04
CA CYS A 56 -19.27 -10.94 -31.74
C CYS A 56 -19.24 -11.36 -30.27
N SER A 57 -18.72 -12.56 -29.98
CA SER A 57 -18.37 -12.94 -28.61
C SER A 57 -17.05 -13.70 -28.54
N ARG A 58 -16.40 -13.59 -27.38
CA ARG A 58 -15.22 -14.38 -27.02
C ARG A 58 -15.35 -14.93 -25.62
N VAL A 59 -14.90 -16.16 -25.45
CA VAL A 59 -14.82 -16.80 -24.14
C VAL A 59 -13.36 -16.82 -23.73
N LEU A 60 -13.10 -16.35 -22.52
CA LEU A 60 -11.79 -16.27 -21.91
C LEU A 60 -11.84 -17.00 -20.57
N ASP A 61 -10.80 -17.77 -20.25
CA ASP A 61 -10.64 -18.35 -18.92
C ASP A 61 -10.08 -17.31 -17.96
N GLY A 62 -10.55 -17.33 -16.71
CA GLY A 62 -10.08 -16.43 -15.68
C GLY A 62 -10.34 -16.95 -14.27
N GLU A 63 -9.77 -16.26 -13.29
CA GLU A 63 -9.90 -16.54 -11.87
C GLU A 63 -10.56 -15.35 -11.17
N VAL A 64 -11.51 -15.63 -10.26
CA VAL A 64 -12.16 -14.61 -9.45
C VAL A 64 -11.19 -14.13 -8.38
N VAL A 65 -10.67 -12.91 -8.52
CA VAL A 65 -9.68 -12.35 -7.60
C VAL A 65 -10.30 -11.44 -6.54
N HIS A 66 -11.47 -10.89 -6.82
CA HIS A 66 -12.16 -9.98 -5.92
C HIS A 66 -13.68 -10.12 -6.03
N ARG A 67 -14.37 -9.87 -4.91
CA ARG A 67 -15.83 -9.85 -4.83
C ARG A 67 -16.27 -8.60 -4.10
N VAL A 68 -17.13 -7.83 -4.75
CA VAL A 68 -17.83 -6.69 -4.16
C VAL A 68 -19.17 -7.21 -3.61
N THR A 69 -19.31 -7.21 -2.29
CA THR A 69 -20.54 -7.68 -1.63
C THR A 69 -21.65 -6.62 -1.72
N PRO A 70 -22.92 -6.99 -1.50
CA PRO A 70 -24.03 -6.02 -1.44
C PRO A 70 -23.81 -4.90 -0.42
N GLU A 71 -23.16 -5.20 0.70
CA GLU A 71 -22.80 -4.22 1.74
C GLU A 71 -21.77 -3.21 1.21
N LEU A 72 -20.79 -3.68 0.43
CA LEU A 72 -19.82 -2.81 -0.25
C LEU A 72 -20.46 -1.99 -1.38
N ALA A 73 -21.51 -2.51 -2.01
CA ALA A 73 -22.20 -1.81 -3.07
C ALA A 73 -23.10 -0.67 -2.58
N ALA A 74 -23.62 -0.77 -1.35
CA ALA A 74 -24.27 0.34 -0.67
C ALA A 74 -23.33 1.55 -0.48
N MET A 75 -22.01 1.34 -0.65
CA MET A 75 -20.97 2.37 -0.56
C MET A 75 -20.51 2.92 -1.93
N GLY A 76 -21.31 2.68 -2.99
CA GLY A 76 -21.08 3.26 -4.33
C GLY A 76 -20.32 2.37 -5.30
N ALA A 77 -19.90 1.16 -4.90
CA ALA A 77 -19.34 0.16 -5.81
C ALA A 77 -20.47 -0.67 -6.48
N PRO A 78 -20.35 -1.08 -7.74
CA PRO A 78 -21.30 -2.04 -8.32
C PRO A 78 -21.12 -3.42 -7.66
N VAL A 79 -22.22 -4.11 -7.29
CA VAL A 79 -22.16 -5.51 -6.82
C VAL A 79 -21.62 -6.39 -7.95
N GLY A 80 -20.67 -7.26 -7.64
CA GLY A 80 -20.13 -8.16 -8.65
C GLY A 80 -18.78 -8.78 -8.28
N VAL A 81 -18.12 -9.32 -9.30
CA VAL A 81 -16.85 -10.02 -9.16
C VAL A 81 -15.82 -9.46 -10.14
N ALA A 82 -14.59 -9.29 -9.67
CA ALA A 82 -13.46 -9.02 -10.55
C ALA A 82 -12.81 -10.33 -10.95
N VAL A 83 -12.63 -10.51 -12.25
CA VAL A 83 -11.99 -11.69 -12.83
C VAL A 83 -10.68 -11.28 -13.47
N GLN A 84 -9.60 -11.97 -13.13
CA GLN A 84 -8.30 -11.88 -13.79
C GLN A 84 -8.22 -12.97 -14.87
N PHE A 85 -7.83 -12.62 -16.09
CA PHE A 85 -7.72 -13.61 -17.17
C PHE A 85 -6.47 -14.47 -17.01
N GLU A 86 -6.58 -15.76 -17.36
CA GLU A 86 -5.44 -16.68 -17.38
C GLU A 86 -4.54 -16.41 -18.61
N GLY A 87 -3.22 -16.42 -18.41
CA GLY A 87 -2.22 -16.30 -19.48
C GLY A 87 -1.48 -14.96 -19.53
N SER A 88 -0.64 -14.78 -20.55
CA SER A 88 0.11 -13.53 -20.73
C SER A 88 -0.76 -12.45 -21.36
N LEU A 89 -0.47 -11.17 -21.05
CA LEU A 89 -1.16 -10.02 -21.65
C LEU A 89 -1.06 -10.04 -23.18
N THR A 90 0.05 -10.53 -23.74
CA THR A 90 0.23 -10.70 -25.19
C THR A 90 -0.76 -11.71 -25.77
N ALA A 91 -0.92 -12.87 -25.13
CA ALA A 91 -1.88 -13.89 -25.55
C ALA A 91 -3.32 -13.37 -25.44
N LEU A 92 -3.64 -12.70 -24.33
CA LEU A 92 -4.94 -12.08 -24.11
C LEU A 92 -5.27 -11.02 -25.16
N ARG A 93 -4.33 -10.12 -25.46
CA ARG A 93 -4.49 -9.10 -26.53
C ARG A 93 -4.77 -9.76 -27.87
N GLY A 94 -4.04 -10.81 -28.23
CA GLY A 94 -4.30 -11.58 -29.45
C GLY A 94 -5.70 -12.19 -29.49
N GLN A 95 -6.23 -12.65 -28.36
CA GLN A 95 -7.60 -13.18 -28.27
C GLN A 95 -8.68 -12.09 -28.34
N LEU A 96 -8.38 -10.88 -27.85
CA LEU A 96 -9.28 -9.73 -27.87
C LEU A 96 -9.23 -8.92 -29.18
N GLU A 97 -8.21 -9.10 -30.01
CA GLU A 97 -7.99 -8.37 -31.26
C GLU A 97 -9.22 -8.37 -32.19
N PRO A 98 -9.92 -9.50 -32.42
CA PRO A 98 -11.12 -9.52 -33.25
C PRO A 98 -12.26 -8.66 -32.68
N LEU A 99 -12.37 -8.55 -31.35
CA LEU A 99 -13.37 -7.70 -30.69
C LEU A 99 -12.97 -6.22 -30.74
N ARG A 100 -11.66 -5.93 -30.64
CA ARG A 100 -11.09 -4.58 -30.78
C ARG A 100 -11.40 -3.99 -32.16
N GLU A 101 -11.09 -4.75 -33.21
CA GLU A 101 -11.36 -4.36 -34.60
C GLU A 101 -12.85 -4.12 -34.83
N ALA A 102 -13.70 -5.05 -34.38
CA ALA A 102 -15.16 -4.94 -34.53
C ALA A 102 -15.76 -3.73 -33.79
N ALA A 103 -15.17 -3.30 -32.67
CA ALA A 103 -15.62 -2.15 -31.89
C ALA A 103 -15.00 -0.80 -32.32
N GLY A 104 -14.06 -0.83 -33.27
CA GLY A 104 -13.25 0.34 -33.63
C GLY A 104 -12.47 0.89 -32.42
N ALA A 105 -12.06 0.02 -31.50
CA ALA A 105 -11.30 0.42 -30.33
C ALA A 105 -9.90 0.88 -30.76
N PRO A 106 -9.39 2.00 -30.21
CA PRO A 106 -8.07 2.49 -30.58
C PRO A 106 -7.06 1.36 -30.40
N GLU A 107 -6.14 1.23 -31.37
CA GLU A 107 -4.96 0.42 -31.14
C GLU A 107 -4.33 0.85 -29.82
N SER A 108 -3.79 -0.11 -29.08
CA SER A 108 -2.90 0.15 -27.96
C SER A 108 -1.64 0.85 -28.48
N LYS A 109 -1.77 2.10 -28.92
CA LYS A 109 -0.64 3.01 -29.05
C LYS A 109 -0.21 3.26 -27.63
N PHE A 110 0.92 2.65 -27.25
CA PHE A 110 1.72 3.07 -26.10
C PHE A 110 2.16 4.51 -26.34
N HIS A 111 1.24 5.45 -26.19
CA HIS A 111 1.53 6.87 -26.24
C HIS A 111 1.97 7.29 -24.84
N ASP A 112 3.28 7.38 -24.69
CA ASP A 112 3.98 8.09 -23.63
C ASP A 112 3.57 9.58 -23.68
N PRO A 113 2.80 10.11 -22.70
CA PRO A 113 2.63 11.54 -22.56
C PRO A 113 3.79 12.06 -21.70
N GLY A 114 4.93 12.25 -22.34
CA GLY A 114 5.95 13.19 -21.87
C GLY A 114 7.02 12.66 -20.91
N ARG A 115 8.27 12.82 -21.37
CA ARG A 115 9.53 12.86 -20.61
C ARG A 115 9.94 11.57 -19.86
N ARG A 116 9.19 10.47 -19.93
CA ARG A 116 9.43 9.27 -19.10
C ARG A 116 9.51 7.98 -19.92
N ARG A 117 10.62 7.26 -19.80
CA ARG A 117 10.95 6.05 -20.60
C ARG A 117 10.02 4.82 -20.38
N ALA A 118 9.22 4.78 -19.32
CA ALA A 118 8.28 3.68 -19.06
C ALA A 118 7.14 4.07 -18.10
N ARG A 119 5.96 3.43 -18.23
CA ARG A 119 4.82 3.56 -17.32
C ARG A 119 5.15 2.90 -15.97
N ARG A 120 4.98 3.63 -14.88
CA ARG A 120 5.11 3.10 -13.51
C ARG A 120 3.77 2.62 -13.00
N THR A 121 3.80 1.46 -12.36
CA THR A 121 2.66 0.90 -11.66
C THR A 121 2.94 1.01 -10.18
N HIS A 122 2.03 1.66 -9.46
CA HIS A 122 2.01 1.58 -8.01
C HIS A 122 1.59 0.18 -7.64
N ALA A 123 2.57 -0.59 -7.17
CA ALA A 123 2.46 -1.99 -6.84
C ALA A 123 3.21 -2.23 -5.54
N ARG A 124 2.64 -3.01 -4.62
CA ARG A 124 3.26 -3.28 -3.32
C ARG A 124 3.78 -4.72 -3.29
N VAL A 125 4.94 -4.89 -3.90
CA VAL A 125 5.62 -6.18 -4.06
C VAL A 125 6.70 -6.29 -2.99
N PRO A 126 6.73 -7.38 -2.19
CA PRO A 126 7.86 -7.66 -1.31
C PRO A 126 9.17 -7.63 -2.10
N ALA A 127 10.14 -6.89 -1.57
CA ALA A 127 11.42 -6.66 -2.22
C ALA A 127 12.56 -6.87 -1.24
N ARG A 128 13.58 -7.59 -1.68
CA ARG A 128 14.82 -7.79 -0.93
C ARG A 128 15.98 -7.21 -1.72
N ILE A 129 16.70 -6.28 -1.13
CA ILE A 129 17.85 -5.62 -1.72
C ILE A 129 19.12 -6.22 -1.12
N GLU A 130 19.91 -6.86 -1.95
CA GLU A 130 21.22 -7.43 -1.62
C GLU A 130 22.30 -6.44 -2.05
N ALA A 131 22.94 -5.83 -1.06
CA ALA A 131 24.00 -4.84 -1.23
C ALA A 131 25.33 -5.40 -0.68
N ARG A 132 26.46 -4.71 -0.96
CA ARG A 132 27.77 -5.20 -0.50
C ARG A 132 27.85 -5.33 1.03
N ASN A 133 27.18 -4.43 1.74
CA ASN A 133 27.25 -4.36 3.19
C ASN A 133 26.18 -5.22 3.90
N GLY A 134 25.47 -6.09 3.15
CA GLY A 134 24.38 -6.95 3.65
C GLY A 134 23.02 -6.70 2.97
N THR A 135 21.98 -7.31 3.51
CA THR A 135 20.66 -7.38 2.89
C THR A 135 19.64 -6.47 3.58
N SER A 136 18.77 -5.82 2.81
CA SER A 136 17.67 -4.99 3.30
C SER A 136 16.35 -5.50 2.75
N ALA A 137 15.37 -5.76 3.62
CA ALA A 137 14.01 -6.09 3.21
C ALA A 137 13.15 -4.82 3.11
N GLY A 138 12.16 -4.85 2.22
CA GLY A 138 11.34 -3.70 1.88
C GLY A 138 10.15 -4.06 1.00
N HIS A 139 9.42 -3.05 0.55
CA HIS A 139 8.27 -3.21 -0.35
C HIS A 139 8.36 -2.17 -1.46
N THR A 140 7.96 -2.51 -2.68
CA THR A 140 7.90 -1.53 -3.77
C THR A 140 6.81 -0.48 -3.51
N ARG A 141 7.08 0.78 -3.86
CA ARG A 141 6.11 1.89 -3.96
C ARG A 141 5.65 2.10 -5.40
N ASP A 142 6.59 1.91 -6.32
CA ASP A 142 6.33 1.89 -7.75
C ASP A 142 7.29 0.92 -8.44
N LEU A 143 6.83 0.32 -9.54
CA LEU A 143 7.56 -0.61 -10.36
C LEU A 143 7.35 -0.27 -11.85
N SER A 144 8.41 -0.35 -12.63
CA SER A 144 8.40 -0.20 -14.09
C SER A 144 9.42 -1.15 -14.73
N GLN A 145 9.47 -1.20 -16.06
CA GLN A 145 10.47 -2.00 -16.77
C GLN A 145 11.91 -1.48 -16.62
N THR A 146 12.09 -0.21 -16.24
CA THR A 146 13.41 0.44 -16.17
C THR A 146 13.89 0.65 -14.73
N GLY A 147 13.03 0.48 -13.74
CA GLY A 147 13.40 0.70 -12.36
C GLY A 147 12.23 0.59 -11.39
N VAL A 148 12.58 0.69 -10.12
CA VAL A 148 11.70 0.45 -8.98
C VAL A 148 12.02 1.41 -7.85
N MET A 149 11.00 1.86 -7.14
CA MET A 149 11.17 2.55 -5.87
C MET A 149 10.77 1.62 -4.74
N VAL A 150 11.67 1.39 -3.79
CA VAL A 150 11.48 0.47 -2.67
C VAL A 150 11.49 1.23 -1.36
N SER A 151 10.44 1.08 -0.57
CA SER A 151 10.43 1.45 0.84
C SER A 151 11.37 0.52 1.59
N VAL A 152 12.46 1.08 2.14
CA VAL A 152 13.45 0.36 2.95
C VAL A 152 13.41 0.90 4.38
N GLY A 153 13.83 0.08 5.35
CA GLY A 153 14.00 0.52 6.73
C GLY A 153 15.21 1.45 6.92
N GLU A 154 15.69 1.56 8.17
CA GLU A 154 16.70 2.54 8.63
C GLU A 154 18.07 2.46 7.95
N ARG A 155 18.29 1.51 7.05
CA ARG A 155 19.59 1.28 6.44
C ARG A 155 19.80 2.18 5.21
N GLU A 156 20.84 3.00 5.27
CA GLU A 156 21.23 3.87 4.16
C GLU A 156 21.91 3.06 3.05
N LEU A 157 21.39 3.17 1.82
CA LEU A 157 21.97 2.59 0.59
C LEU A 157 22.49 3.72 -0.30
N PRO A 158 23.79 4.05 -0.30
CA PRO A 158 24.33 5.20 -1.02
C PRO A 158 23.98 5.24 -2.51
N VAL A 159 23.77 6.46 -3.02
CA VAL A 159 23.56 6.70 -4.46
C VAL A 159 24.80 6.26 -5.24
N GLY A 160 24.60 5.51 -6.32
CA GLY A 160 25.65 4.89 -7.13
C GLY A 160 26.02 3.47 -6.68
N GLU A 161 25.49 2.97 -5.57
CA GLU A 161 25.75 1.58 -5.15
C GLU A 161 25.06 0.60 -6.10
N ARG A 162 25.83 -0.42 -6.54
CA ARG A 162 25.29 -1.56 -7.29
C ARG A 162 24.69 -2.57 -6.33
N VAL A 163 23.43 -2.91 -6.57
CA VAL A 163 22.65 -3.83 -5.75
C VAL A 163 22.01 -4.90 -6.63
N ARG A 164 21.67 -6.04 -6.02
CA ARG A 164 20.75 -7.02 -6.62
C ARG A 164 19.42 -6.92 -5.89
N ILE A 165 18.35 -6.67 -6.61
CA ILE A 165 17.01 -6.64 -6.04
C ILE A 165 16.25 -7.91 -6.42
N VAL A 166 15.67 -8.55 -5.41
CA VAL A 166 14.79 -9.72 -5.55
C VAL A 166 13.38 -9.26 -5.25
N LEU A 167 12.51 -9.29 -6.27
CA LEU A 167 11.09 -8.98 -6.17
C LEU A 167 10.28 -10.28 -6.08
N VAL A 168 9.27 -10.34 -5.22
CA VAL A 168 8.45 -11.54 -5.03
C VAL A 168 6.99 -11.25 -5.35
N LEU A 169 6.41 -11.93 -6.33
CA LEU A 169 5.00 -11.79 -6.66
C LEU A 169 4.12 -12.22 -5.46
N PRO A 170 3.20 -11.36 -4.97
CA PRO A 170 2.41 -11.66 -3.77
C PRO A 170 1.51 -12.89 -3.89
N ASP A 171 1.09 -13.23 -5.11
CA ASP A 171 0.07 -14.26 -5.36
C ASP A 171 0.69 -15.62 -5.71
N SER A 172 1.73 -15.64 -6.54
CA SER A 172 2.40 -16.87 -6.97
C SER A 172 3.62 -17.23 -6.12
N GLY A 173 4.18 -16.29 -5.37
CA GLY A 173 5.48 -16.45 -4.71
C GLY A 173 6.67 -16.49 -5.67
N GLU A 174 6.45 -16.29 -6.97
CA GLU A 174 7.50 -16.26 -7.98
C GLU A 174 8.47 -15.10 -7.68
N CYS A 175 9.77 -15.39 -7.75
CA CYS A 175 10.82 -14.43 -7.40
C CYS A 175 11.60 -14.02 -8.64
N MET A 176 11.79 -12.72 -8.84
CA MET A 176 12.61 -12.13 -9.90
C MET A 176 13.80 -11.40 -9.31
N GLY A 177 15.02 -11.86 -9.61
CA GLY A 177 16.26 -11.20 -9.22
C GLY A 177 16.85 -10.41 -10.37
N VAL A 178 17.00 -9.09 -10.22
CA VAL A 178 17.57 -8.21 -11.25
C VAL A 178 18.69 -7.34 -10.66
N GLY A 179 19.75 -7.10 -11.43
CA GLY A 179 20.79 -6.15 -11.07
C GLY A 179 20.28 -4.71 -11.17
N GLY A 180 20.85 -3.80 -10.39
CA GLY A 180 20.51 -2.38 -10.52
C GLY A 180 21.44 -1.46 -9.77
N VAL A 181 21.26 -0.15 -9.99
CA VAL A 181 22.03 0.92 -9.36
C VAL A 181 21.09 1.83 -8.58
N VAL A 182 21.47 2.19 -7.37
CA VAL A 182 20.73 3.19 -6.58
C VAL A 182 20.90 4.57 -7.24
N VAL A 183 19.82 5.15 -7.75
CA VAL A 183 19.85 6.45 -8.44
C VAL A 183 19.38 7.62 -7.56
N ARG A 184 18.55 7.36 -6.54
CA ARG A 184 18.15 8.37 -5.56
C ARG A 184 17.68 7.75 -4.25
N GLN A 185 17.73 8.54 -3.19
CA GLN A 185 17.13 8.25 -1.88
C GLN A 185 16.02 9.27 -1.59
N ALA A 186 14.89 8.81 -1.08
CA ALA A 186 13.83 9.67 -0.55
C ALA A 186 13.90 9.66 0.98
N ARG A 187 14.14 10.83 1.57
CA ARG A 187 14.20 11.02 3.02
C ARG A 187 12.87 11.54 3.54
N SER A 188 12.39 10.98 4.65
CA SER A 188 11.24 11.49 5.39
C SER A 188 11.62 11.55 6.86
N GLU A 189 11.40 12.69 7.52
CA GLU A 189 11.63 12.87 8.96
C GLU A 189 13.06 12.44 9.39
N GLY A 190 14.07 12.83 8.62
CA GLY A 190 15.48 12.55 8.92
C GLY A 190 15.97 11.14 8.57
N ALA A 191 15.09 10.19 8.27
CA ALA A 191 15.44 8.82 7.89
C ALA A 191 15.26 8.57 6.38
N VAL A 192 16.06 7.65 5.81
CA VAL A 192 15.81 7.14 4.45
C VAL A 192 14.53 6.32 4.48
N SER A 193 13.50 6.79 3.76
CA SER A 193 12.19 6.14 3.71
C SER A 193 12.00 5.26 2.47
N ALA A 194 12.74 5.56 1.41
CA ALA A 194 12.74 4.80 0.17
C ALA A 194 14.00 5.03 -0.65
N VAL A 195 14.30 4.05 -1.50
CA VAL A 195 15.44 4.03 -2.41
C VAL A 195 14.91 3.74 -3.81
N ALA A 196 15.30 4.54 -4.80
CA ALA A 196 15.00 4.24 -6.19
C ALA A 196 16.20 3.56 -6.84
N ILE A 197 15.92 2.44 -7.48
CA ILE A 197 16.89 1.58 -8.15
C ILE A 197 16.54 1.57 -9.64
N GLU A 198 17.51 1.92 -10.47
CA GLU A 198 17.44 1.72 -11.92
C GLU A 198 17.94 0.31 -12.26
N PHE A 199 17.21 -0.40 -13.11
CA PHE A 199 17.54 -1.78 -13.44
C PHE A 199 18.68 -1.85 -14.46
N GLU A 200 19.65 -2.71 -14.20
CA GLU A 200 20.71 -3.14 -15.12
C GLU A 200 20.56 -4.66 -15.35
N PRO A 201 19.53 -5.10 -16.10
CA PRO A 201 19.34 -6.52 -16.41
C PRO A 201 20.51 -7.04 -17.26
N ARG A 202 20.92 -8.29 -17.01
CA ARG A 202 21.87 -8.99 -17.89
C ARG A 202 21.18 -9.47 -19.15
N ASP A 203 21.96 -9.81 -20.18
CA ASP A 203 21.45 -10.42 -21.40
C ASP A 203 20.58 -11.65 -21.07
N GLY A 204 19.32 -11.62 -21.50
CA GLY A 204 18.31 -12.65 -21.22
C GLY A 204 17.40 -12.39 -20.00
N GLU A 205 17.80 -11.53 -19.05
CA GLU A 205 16.95 -11.13 -17.91
C GLU A 205 15.87 -10.12 -18.33
N GLU A 206 16.04 -9.38 -19.43
CA GLU A 206 15.08 -8.36 -19.89
C GLU A 206 13.68 -8.91 -20.18
N SER A 207 13.60 -10.06 -20.86
CA SER A 207 12.33 -10.71 -21.18
C SER A 207 11.63 -11.19 -19.92
N ALA A 208 12.39 -11.71 -18.96
CA ALA A 208 11.88 -12.20 -17.70
C ALA A 208 11.40 -11.03 -16.81
N LEU A 209 12.17 -9.94 -16.72
CA LEU A 209 11.79 -8.72 -16.03
C LEU A 209 10.49 -8.12 -16.61
N ARG A 210 10.39 -8.06 -17.95
CA ARG A 210 9.19 -7.57 -18.62
C ARG A 210 7.96 -8.40 -18.27
N HIS A 211 8.10 -9.74 -18.36
CA HIS A 211 7.02 -10.65 -18.00
C HIS A 211 6.61 -10.51 -16.53
N PHE A 212 7.58 -10.35 -15.63
CA PHE A 212 7.34 -10.13 -14.21
C PHE A 212 6.60 -8.80 -13.95
N VAL A 213 7.05 -7.70 -14.56
CA VAL A 213 6.39 -6.39 -14.43
C VAL A 213 4.97 -6.46 -14.98
N GLU A 214 4.74 -7.14 -16.10
CA GLU A 214 3.41 -7.38 -16.65
C GLU A 214 2.53 -8.21 -15.71
N ALA A 215 3.07 -9.26 -15.07
CA ALA A 215 2.36 -10.06 -14.08
C ALA A 215 1.97 -9.24 -12.84
N VAL A 216 2.89 -8.40 -12.32
CA VAL A 216 2.62 -7.46 -11.23
C VAL A 216 1.54 -6.46 -11.65
N GLN A 217 1.64 -5.89 -12.84
CA GLN A 217 0.64 -4.97 -13.38
C GLN A 217 -0.74 -5.59 -13.46
N THR A 218 -0.80 -6.84 -13.93
CA THR A 218 -2.04 -7.59 -14.06
C THR A 218 -2.65 -7.87 -12.69
N SER A 219 -1.86 -8.34 -11.73
CA SER A 219 -2.32 -8.59 -10.35
C SER A 219 -2.80 -7.30 -9.66
N GLU A 220 -2.02 -6.21 -9.72
CA GLU A 220 -2.41 -4.91 -9.12
C GLU A 220 -3.65 -4.30 -9.79
N HIS A 221 -3.75 -4.44 -11.10
CA HIS A 221 -4.93 -4.00 -11.81
C HIS A 221 -6.15 -4.83 -11.43
N ALA A 222 -6.02 -6.15 -11.33
CA ALA A 222 -7.10 -7.03 -10.89
C ALA A 222 -7.49 -6.79 -9.42
N ARG A 223 -6.55 -6.36 -8.56
CA ARG A 223 -6.83 -5.85 -7.20
C ARG A 223 -7.66 -4.57 -7.22
N ARG A 224 -7.30 -3.61 -8.09
CA ARG A 224 -8.03 -2.35 -8.27
C ARG A 224 -9.42 -2.52 -8.85
N ILE A 225 -9.60 -3.50 -9.72
CA ILE A 225 -10.92 -3.82 -10.27
C ILE A 225 -11.79 -4.32 -9.10
N GLY A 226 -12.75 -3.51 -8.67
CA GLY A 226 -13.62 -3.78 -7.53
C GLY A 226 -13.11 -3.26 -6.18
N GLY A 227 -11.87 -2.75 -6.11
CA GLY A 227 -11.39 -1.98 -4.96
C GLY A 227 -12.15 -0.65 -4.83
N ILE A 228 -12.37 -0.21 -3.59
CA ILE A 228 -13.05 1.07 -3.33
C ILE A 228 -11.97 2.14 -3.27
N THR A 229 -12.05 3.14 -4.15
CA THR A 229 -11.13 4.27 -4.18
C THR A 229 -11.88 5.57 -3.96
N GLY A 230 -11.20 6.56 -3.37
CA GLY A 230 -11.78 7.88 -3.16
C GLY A 230 -10.81 8.84 -2.48
N ASP A 231 -11.33 10.02 -2.15
CA ASP A 231 -10.57 11.08 -1.50
C ASP A 231 -10.79 11.11 0.01
N LEU A 232 -9.74 11.40 0.77
CA LEU A 232 -9.77 11.45 2.24
C LEU A 232 -10.49 12.67 2.80
N THR A 233 -10.67 13.71 1.99
CA THR A 233 -11.25 14.99 2.41
C THR A 233 -12.71 14.88 2.83
N GLU A 234 -13.44 13.86 2.39
CA GLU A 234 -14.88 13.73 2.65
C GLU A 234 -15.18 13.04 3.98
N LEU A 235 -14.50 11.93 4.26
CA LEU A 235 -14.84 11.03 5.38
C LEU A 235 -13.75 10.97 6.46
N GLY A 236 -12.49 11.25 6.13
CA GLY A 236 -11.35 11.04 7.03
C GLY A 236 -11.04 9.56 7.30
N VAL A 237 -9.81 9.29 7.74
CA VAL A 237 -9.29 7.92 7.88
C VAL A 237 -10.06 7.09 8.94
N GLY A 238 -10.46 7.71 10.05
CA GLY A 238 -11.16 7.02 11.14
C GLY A 238 -12.52 6.45 10.71
N ASN A 239 -13.33 7.27 10.03
CA ASN A 239 -14.63 6.83 9.54
C ASN A 239 -14.50 5.77 8.44
N LEU A 240 -13.52 5.89 7.54
CA LEU A 240 -13.25 4.88 6.53
C LEU A 240 -12.92 3.53 7.16
N LEU A 241 -12.09 3.50 8.21
CA LEU A 241 -11.76 2.27 8.91
C LEU A 241 -12.98 1.62 9.57
N GLN A 242 -13.81 2.40 10.27
CA GLN A 242 -15.05 1.90 10.88
C GLN A 242 -16.03 1.38 9.84
N MET A 243 -16.18 2.12 8.74
CA MET A 243 -17.06 1.78 7.63
C MET A 243 -16.64 0.46 6.98
N PHE A 244 -15.37 0.31 6.61
CA PHE A 244 -14.88 -0.92 5.96
C PHE A 244 -14.84 -2.12 6.90
N ALA A 245 -14.55 -1.92 8.19
CA ALA A 245 -14.60 -3.00 9.17
C ALA A 245 -16.02 -3.50 9.46
N SER A 246 -17.02 -2.63 9.30
CA SER A 246 -18.43 -3.02 9.40
C SER A 246 -18.93 -3.73 8.13
N GLY A 247 -18.45 -3.30 6.95
CA GLY A 247 -18.88 -3.82 5.66
C GLY A 247 -18.10 -5.05 5.14
N SER A 248 -16.98 -5.41 5.77
CA SER A 248 -16.15 -6.53 5.33
C SER A 248 -15.53 -7.30 6.48
N GLN A 249 -15.45 -8.63 6.35
CA GLN A 249 -14.79 -9.48 7.34
C GLN A 249 -13.28 -9.22 7.42
N ALA A 250 -12.64 -8.86 6.31
CA ALA A 250 -11.22 -8.56 6.30
C ALA A 250 -10.92 -7.56 5.19
N GLY A 251 -9.86 -6.77 5.37
CA GLY A 251 -9.41 -5.89 4.31
C GLY A 251 -8.16 -5.11 4.63
N THR A 252 -7.61 -4.53 3.57
CA THR A 252 -6.44 -3.66 3.60
C THR A 252 -6.84 -2.31 3.05
N LEU A 253 -6.72 -1.28 3.89
CA LEU A 253 -6.88 0.12 3.52
C LEU A 253 -5.51 0.73 3.29
N THR A 254 -5.26 1.15 2.05
CA THR A 254 -4.06 1.89 1.65
C THR A 254 -4.40 3.37 1.55
N LEU A 255 -3.57 4.21 2.16
CA LEU A 255 -3.73 5.66 2.28
C LEU A 255 -2.53 6.34 1.64
N ARG A 256 -2.76 7.40 0.87
CA ARG A 256 -1.67 8.11 0.17
C ARG A 256 -1.82 9.62 0.29
N ARG A 257 -0.73 10.28 0.67
CA ARG A 257 -0.64 11.75 0.74
C ARG A 257 0.73 12.20 0.23
N GLY A 258 0.79 12.65 -1.03
CA GLY A 258 2.05 13.01 -1.69
C GLY A 258 3.01 11.81 -1.77
N GLU A 259 4.19 11.92 -1.16
CA GLU A 259 5.17 10.82 -1.08
C GLU A 259 4.99 9.92 0.15
N ARG A 260 4.01 10.22 1.02
CA ARG A 260 3.71 9.43 2.21
C ARG A 260 2.67 8.38 1.89
N GLU A 261 2.88 7.19 2.46
CA GLU A 261 2.00 6.04 2.30
C GLU A 261 1.68 5.45 3.69
N GLY A 262 0.41 5.14 3.88
CA GLY A 262 -0.14 4.47 5.05
C GLY A 262 -0.84 3.19 4.65
N ILE A 263 -0.79 2.18 5.50
CA ILE A 263 -1.51 0.93 5.28
C ILE A 263 -2.08 0.42 6.60
N VAL A 264 -3.33 -0.01 6.56
CA VAL A 264 -4.06 -0.55 7.69
C VAL A 264 -4.70 -1.86 7.26
N GLY A 265 -4.41 -2.94 7.99
CA GLY A 265 -5.03 -4.24 7.77
C GLY A 265 -5.90 -4.64 8.95
N PHE A 266 -7.11 -5.10 8.67
CA PHE A 266 -8.03 -5.62 9.67
C PHE A 266 -8.65 -6.95 9.25
N GLU A 267 -9.03 -7.77 10.23
CA GLU A 267 -9.68 -9.07 10.04
C GLU A 267 -10.55 -9.38 11.26
N GLY A 268 -11.83 -9.70 11.04
CA GLY A 268 -12.80 -10.04 12.09
C GLY A 268 -13.00 -8.94 13.13
N GLY A 269 -12.96 -7.66 12.73
CA GLY A 269 -13.01 -6.52 13.66
C GLY A 269 -11.71 -6.31 14.47
N LEU A 270 -10.66 -7.09 14.20
CA LEU A 270 -9.35 -6.94 14.82
C LEU A 270 -8.41 -6.20 13.87
N LEU A 271 -7.73 -5.19 14.40
CA LEU A 271 -6.61 -4.52 13.77
C LEU A 271 -5.40 -5.46 13.78
N ARG A 272 -4.97 -5.89 12.59
CA ARG A 272 -3.85 -6.84 12.39
C ARG A 272 -2.52 -6.13 12.24
N PHE A 273 -2.51 -5.03 11.50
CA PHE A 273 -1.33 -4.20 11.35
C PHE A 273 -1.72 -2.77 10.96
N VAL A 274 -0.86 -1.82 11.36
CA VAL A 274 -0.92 -0.43 10.90
C VAL A 274 0.50 0.02 10.63
N ARG A 275 0.72 0.68 9.49
CA ARG A 275 2.00 1.30 9.17
C ARG A 275 1.81 2.64 8.47
N ALA A 276 2.68 3.58 8.79
CA ALA A 276 2.79 4.89 8.16
C ALA A 276 4.27 5.12 7.83
N GLY A 277 4.67 4.83 6.59
CA GLY A 277 6.08 4.80 6.19
C GLY A 277 6.93 3.83 7.05
N PRO A 278 7.96 4.32 7.78
CA PRO A 278 8.80 3.48 8.63
C PRO A 278 8.11 3.11 9.96
N VAL A 279 7.07 3.83 10.37
CA VAL A 279 6.43 3.65 11.66
C VAL A 279 5.34 2.58 11.59
N ALA A 280 5.18 1.81 12.67
CA ALA A 280 4.15 0.79 12.81
C ALA A 280 3.34 0.94 14.11
N GLY A 281 2.21 0.24 14.21
CA GLY A 281 1.41 0.14 15.42
C GLY A 281 0.63 1.40 15.76
N MET A 282 0.44 1.67 17.06
CA MET A 282 -0.40 2.77 17.55
C MET A 282 0.12 4.14 17.11
N LYS A 283 1.45 4.34 17.13
CA LYS A 283 2.08 5.57 16.63
C LYS A 283 1.74 5.82 15.16
N ALA A 284 1.76 4.76 14.34
CA ALA A 284 1.34 4.87 12.95
C ALA A 284 -0.15 5.19 12.83
N LEU A 285 -1.02 4.56 13.63
CA LEU A 285 -2.45 4.82 13.61
C LEU A 285 -2.77 6.28 13.92
N VAL A 286 -2.21 6.82 15.01
CA VAL A 286 -2.35 8.24 15.39
C VAL A 286 -1.89 9.17 14.25
N ARG A 287 -0.74 8.87 13.63
CA ARG A 287 -0.24 9.66 12.49
C ARG A 287 -1.15 9.56 11.26
N LEU A 288 -1.73 8.41 10.96
CA LEU A 288 -2.65 8.26 9.82
C LEU A 288 -3.97 8.98 10.06
N LEU A 289 -4.52 8.91 11.27
CA LEU A 289 -5.74 9.63 11.64
C LEU A 289 -5.59 11.16 11.54
N SER A 290 -4.37 11.68 11.64
CA SER A 290 -4.07 13.11 11.40
C SER A 290 -4.13 13.53 9.91
N TRP A 291 -4.32 12.59 8.97
CA TRP A 291 -4.38 12.91 7.55
C TRP A 291 -5.77 13.39 7.15
N ASN A 292 -5.89 14.69 6.88
CA ASN A 292 -7.13 15.34 6.44
C ASN A 292 -7.29 15.39 4.91
N GLU A 293 -6.25 15.02 4.17
CA GLU A 293 -6.19 15.07 2.71
C GLU A 293 -5.39 13.89 2.17
N GLY A 294 -5.67 13.51 0.93
CA GLY A 294 -5.04 12.38 0.25
C GLY A 294 -6.07 11.49 -0.43
N SER A 295 -5.61 10.36 -0.95
CA SER A 295 -6.44 9.35 -1.60
C SER A 295 -6.40 8.05 -0.81
N PHE A 296 -7.49 7.29 -0.83
CA PHE A 296 -7.54 5.95 -0.26
C PHE A 296 -7.86 4.89 -1.32
N GLU A 297 -7.46 3.67 -1.03
CA GLU A 297 -7.72 2.48 -1.83
C GLU A 297 -7.96 1.32 -0.87
N PHE A 298 -9.15 0.74 -0.90
CA PHE A 298 -9.56 -0.37 -0.04
C PHE A 298 -9.73 -1.66 -0.84
N HIS A 299 -9.21 -2.74 -0.27
CA HIS A 299 -9.34 -4.09 -0.80
C HIS A 299 -9.85 -5.04 0.30
N THR A 300 -10.73 -5.96 -0.06
CA THR A 300 -11.27 -7.01 0.85
C THR A 300 -10.29 -8.15 1.12
N ARG A 301 -9.03 -7.99 0.71
CA ARG A 301 -7.96 -8.94 0.96
C ARG A 301 -7.03 -8.36 2.01
N LEU A 302 -6.71 -9.18 3.01
CA LEU A 302 -5.66 -8.86 3.96
C LEU A 302 -4.30 -9.14 3.31
N ASP A 303 -3.52 -8.10 3.06
CA ASP A 303 -2.16 -8.26 2.56
C ASP A 303 -1.24 -8.75 3.68
N PRO A 304 -0.36 -9.74 3.42
CA PRO A 304 0.63 -10.16 4.39
C PRO A 304 1.69 -9.05 4.55
N VAL A 305 1.66 -8.34 5.68
CA VAL A 305 2.66 -7.32 6.02
C VAL A 305 3.58 -7.87 7.09
N GLU A 306 4.90 -7.80 6.86
CA GLU A 306 5.91 -8.13 7.86
C GLU A 306 5.76 -7.26 9.11
N GLY A 307 5.85 -7.89 10.28
CA GLY A 307 5.65 -7.23 11.57
C GLY A 307 4.17 -7.04 11.94
N MET A 308 3.32 -8.04 11.69
CA MET A 308 1.97 -8.05 12.25
C MET A 308 2.05 -7.80 13.75
N ALA A 309 1.45 -6.71 14.19
CA ALA A 309 1.34 -6.40 15.60
C ALA A 309 0.39 -7.41 16.26
N GLU A 310 0.44 -7.48 17.59
CA GLU A 310 -0.57 -8.25 18.32
C GLU A 310 -1.97 -7.75 17.93
N PRO A 311 -2.90 -8.65 17.56
CA PRO A 311 -4.23 -8.26 17.15
C PRO A 311 -4.92 -7.46 18.26
N ARG A 312 -5.43 -6.27 17.93
CA ARG A 312 -6.22 -5.44 18.85
C ARG A 312 -7.63 -5.27 18.33
N MET A 313 -8.60 -5.07 19.21
CA MET A 313 -9.94 -4.66 18.76
C MET A 313 -9.83 -3.32 18.04
N LEU A 314 -10.30 -3.26 16.80
CA LEU A 314 -10.18 -2.07 15.95
C LEU A 314 -10.80 -0.85 16.63
N ASP A 315 -12.02 -0.98 17.15
CA ASP A 315 -12.74 0.11 17.79
C ASP A 315 -12.01 0.62 19.04
N ALA A 316 -11.44 -0.27 19.84
CA ALA A 316 -10.64 0.09 21.00
C ALA A 316 -9.37 0.85 20.59
N ALA A 317 -8.68 0.39 19.56
CA ALA A 317 -7.48 1.05 19.05
C ALA A 317 -7.79 2.42 18.42
N LEU A 318 -8.92 2.55 17.72
CA LEU A 318 -9.38 3.82 17.17
C LEU A 318 -9.75 4.80 18.28
N LEU A 319 -10.50 4.36 19.30
CA LEU A 319 -10.88 5.20 20.43
C LEU A 319 -9.64 5.67 21.22
N GLU A 320 -8.69 4.78 21.48
CA GLU A 320 -7.40 5.10 22.11
C GLU A 320 -6.63 6.15 21.29
N ALA A 321 -6.52 5.94 19.97
CA ALA A 321 -5.81 6.87 19.09
C ALA A 321 -6.47 8.25 19.01
N LEU A 322 -7.80 8.31 18.92
CA LEU A 322 -8.56 9.56 18.92
C LEU A 322 -8.42 10.30 20.27
N THR A 323 -8.42 9.56 21.38
CA THR A 323 -8.19 10.14 22.72
C THR A 323 -6.81 10.78 22.78
N LEU A 324 -5.76 10.06 22.35
CA LEU A 324 -4.39 10.60 22.30
C LEU A 324 -4.27 11.85 21.43
N MET A 325 -4.96 11.89 20.29
CA MET A 325 -4.97 13.07 19.41
C MET A 325 -5.69 14.26 20.04
N ASP A 326 -6.80 14.01 20.72
CA ASP A 326 -7.56 15.08 21.36
C ASP A 326 -6.79 15.66 22.55
N GLU A 327 -6.17 14.80 23.36
CA GLU A 327 -5.28 15.21 24.46
C GLU A 327 -4.10 16.07 23.94
N ASP A 328 -3.47 15.67 22.83
CA ASP A 328 -2.37 16.41 22.23
C ASP A 328 -2.79 17.81 21.76
N ARG A 329 -3.99 17.92 21.18
CA ARG A 329 -4.56 19.22 20.74
C ARG A 329 -4.89 20.12 21.93
N HIS A 330 -5.37 19.55 23.04
CA HIS A 330 -5.70 20.29 24.25
C HIS A 330 -4.47 20.66 25.10
N ALA A 331 -3.36 19.94 24.98
CA ALA A 331 -2.12 20.19 25.73
C ALA A 331 -1.43 21.52 25.36
N GLY A 332 -1.84 22.19 24.27
CA GLY A 332 -1.27 23.46 23.83
C GLY A 332 0.10 23.30 23.13
N PRO A 333 0.81 24.40 22.83
CA PRO A 333 2.11 24.32 22.19
C PRO A 333 3.11 23.56 23.07
N HIS A 334 3.80 22.58 22.48
CA HIS A 334 4.81 21.82 23.22
C HIS A 334 5.89 22.74 23.80
N PRO A 335 6.32 22.50 25.05
CA PRO A 335 7.27 23.37 25.75
C PRO A 335 8.67 23.37 25.10
N LEU A 336 8.96 22.39 24.24
CA LEU A 336 10.24 22.21 23.57
C LEU A 336 10.08 22.33 22.06
N ASP A 337 10.97 23.09 21.41
CA ASP A 337 11.13 23.03 19.95
C ASP A 337 11.58 21.61 19.54
N SER A 338 11.04 21.11 18.44
CA SER A 338 11.50 19.91 17.72
C SER A 338 13.03 19.79 17.59
N LYS A 339 13.74 20.91 17.41
CA LYS A 339 15.21 20.95 17.25
C LYS A 339 15.97 21.06 18.58
N ALA A 340 15.27 21.29 19.69
CA ALA A 340 15.88 21.38 21.01
C ALA A 340 16.57 20.06 21.36
N ARG A 341 17.68 20.17 22.11
CA ARG A 341 18.45 19.05 22.64
C ARG A 341 18.47 19.15 24.15
N PRO A 342 17.45 18.61 24.83
CA PRO A 342 17.40 18.64 26.28
C PRO A 342 18.65 17.99 26.86
N ARG A 343 19.08 18.46 28.03
CA ARG A 343 20.19 17.92 28.81
C ARG A 343 19.67 17.53 30.18
N LEU A 344 20.36 16.59 30.83
CA LEU A 344 20.07 16.30 32.23
C LEU A 344 20.34 17.54 33.08
N ALA A 345 19.42 17.86 33.98
CA ALA A 345 19.72 18.72 35.11
C ALA A 345 20.61 17.95 36.11
N ASP A 346 21.34 18.66 36.96
CA ASP A 346 22.28 18.05 37.92
C ASP A 346 21.67 16.90 38.75
N GLU A 347 22.51 15.91 39.09
CA GLU A 347 22.16 14.62 39.72
C GLU A 347 21.39 14.72 41.06
N SER A 348 21.20 15.93 41.61
CA SER A 348 20.45 16.15 42.85
C SER A 348 18.92 16.17 42.65
N CYS A 349 18.41 16.17 41.41
CA CYS A 349 16.98 16.03 41.11
C CYS A 349 16.61 14.57 40.82
N ALA A 350 16.84 13.68 41.79
CA ALA A 350 16.31 12.32 41.72
C ALA A 350 14.79 12.39 41.91
N ALA A 351 14.02 12.04 40.87
CA ALA A 351 12.57 11.94 40.97
C ALA A 351 12.19 10.91 42.06
N GLU A 352 11.43 11.33 43.07
CA GLU A 352 10.93 10.44 44.13
C GLU A 352 9.87 9.45 43.58
N GLU A 353 9.26 9.77 42.45
CA GLU A 353 8.29 8.91 41.77
C GLU A 353 8.95 7.99 40.74
N PRO A 354 8.50 6.73 40.62
CA PRO A 354 9.02 5.80 39.63
C PRO A 354 8.71 6.31 38.22
N LEU A 355 9.74 6.40 37.38
CA LEU A 355 9.60 6.78 35.98
C LEU A 355 8.77 5.74 35.22
N THR A 356 7.90 6.22 34.34
CA THR A 356 7.23 5.33 33.38
C THR A 356 8.24 4.76 32.38
N LYS A 357 7.87 3.67 31.67
CA LYS A 357 8.73 3.07 30.63
C LYS A 357 9.11 4.09 29.55
N THR A 358 8.15 4.95 29.16
CA THR A 358 8.35 5.99 28.15
C THR A 358 9.25 7.12 28.67
N GLU A 359 9.06 7.57 29.92
CA GLU A 359 9.94 8.56 30.55
C GLU A 359 11.39 8.07 30.63
N ALA A 360 11.60 6.81 31.03
CA ALA A 360 12.94 6.22 31.08
C ALA A 360 13.59 6.16 29.68
N ALA A 361 12.83 5.74 28.65
CA ALA A 361 13.33 5.68 27.27
C ALA A 361 13.67 7.07 26.71
N VAL A 362 12.86 8.08 27.01
CA VAL A 362 13.14 9.49 26.68
C VAL A 362 14.43 9.95 27.37
N LEU A 363 14.58 9.65 28.65
CA LEU A 363 15.76 10.04 29.43
C LEU A 363 17.06 9.43 28.88
N ASP A 364 17.01 8.18 28.43
CA ASP A 364 18.17 7.53 27.80
C ASP A 364 18.58 8.20 26.48
N LEU A 365 17.62 8.66 25.68
CA LEU A 365 17.91 9.43 24.47
C LEU A 365 18.39 10.86 24.77
N VAL A 366 17.90 11.47 25.86
CA VAL A 366 18.41 12.75 26.38
C VAL A 366 19.87 12.61 26.81
N ARG A 367 20.23 11.54 27.53
CA ARG A 367 21.62 11.22 27.90
C ARG A 367 22.52 11.07 26.67
N ALA A 368 21.99 10.50 25.58
CA ALA A 368 22.69 10.39 24.31
C ALA A 368 22.77 11.72 23.52
N GLY A 369 22.23 12.83 24.05
CA GLY A 369 22.25 14.15 23.41
C GLY A 369 21.34 14.26 22.17
N SER A 370 20.31 13.42 22.08
CA SER A 370 19.36 13.43 20.95
C SER A 370 18.51 14.70 20.93
N SER A 371 18.05 15.11 19.75
CA SER A 371 17.02 16.16 19.64
C SER A 371 15.62 15.58 19.90
N VAL A 372 14.65 16.44 20.22
CA VAL A 372 13.24 16.06 20.36
C VAL A 372 12.72 15.37 19.09
N GLU A 373 13.04 15.91 17.91
CA GLU A 373 12.70 15.30 16.61
C GLU A 373 13.25 13.87 16.49
N ARG A 374 14.49 13.63 16.91
CA ARG A 374 15.09 12.29 16.88
C ARG A 374 14.42 11.34 17.87
N MET A 375 14.05 11.81 19.05
CA MET A 375 13.32 11.00 20.04
C MET A 375 11.96 10.56 19.48
N VAL A 376 11.22 11.51 18.89
CA VAL A 376 9.94 11.23 18.22
C VAL A 376 10.12 10.31 17.03
N ALA A 377 11.23 10.36 16.29
CA ALA A 377 11.46 9.47 15.16
C ALA A 377 11.80 8.02 15.60
N VAL A 378 12.55 7.85 16.68
CA VAL A 378 13.15 6.55 17.08
C VAL A 378 12.26 5.78 18.06
N LEU A 379 11.56 6.46 18.97
CA LEU A 379 10.76 5.78 19.98
C LEU A 379 9.48 5.18 19.37
N PRO A 380 9.12 3.93 19.72
CA PRO A 380 7.93 3.26 19.19
C PRO A 380 6.61 3.84 19.73
N GLU A 381 6.65 4.56 20.84
CA GLU A 381 5.47 5.17 21.46
C GLU A 381 4.84 6.27 20.57
N PRO A 382 3.50 6.44 20.64
CA PRO A 382 2.81 7.56 20.01
C PRO A 382 3.45 8.92 20.34
N ASP A 383 3.55 9.78 19.32
CA ASP A 383 4.17 11.10 19.44
C ASP A 383 3.63 11.92 20.65
N PRO A 384 2.30 11.95 20.92
CA PRO A 384 1.76 12.65 22.09
C PRO A 384 2.31 12.15 23.43
N LEU A 385 2.55 10.84 23.58
CA LEU A 385 3.09 10.26 24.81
C LEU A 385 4.56 10.65 25.02
N ILE A 386 5.33 10.76 23.94
CA ILE A 386 6.73 11.20 23.99
C ILE A 386 6.79 12.68 24.41
N HIS A 387 5.94 13.52 23.81
CA HIS A 387 5.86 14.92 24.17
C HIS A 387 5.41 15.14 25.61
N ARG A 388 4.43 14.36 26.09
CA ARG A 388 4.00 14.37 27.49
C ARG A 388 5.12 13.95 28.44
N ALA A 389 5.86 12.89 28.11
CA ALA A 389 7.00 12.45 28.91
C ALA A 389 8.08 13.53 29.01
N LEU A 390 8.37 14.23 27.91
CA LEU A 390 9.29 15.37 27.89
C LEU A 390 8.80 16.52 28.79
N ALA A 391 7.52 16.87 28.71
CA ALA A 391 6.93 17.92 29.54
C ALA A 391 7.01 17.56 31.04
N VAL A 392 6.65 16.32 31.41
CA VAL A 392 6.74 15.84 32.79
C VAL A 392 8.17 15.86 33.30
N LEU A 393 9.15 15.44 32.50
CA LEU A 393 10.57 15.47 32.90
C LEU A 393 11.10 16.90 33.04
N LEU A 394 10.62 17.85 32.24
CA LEU A 394 10.96 19.26 32.33
C LEU A 394 10.34 19.89 33.59
N ASP A 395 9.06 19.61 33.87
CA ASP A 395 8.35 20.10 35.05
C ASP A 395 8.95 19.54 36.35
N ARG A 396 9.43 18.29 36.33
CA ARG A 396 10.17 17.67 37.42
C ARG A 396 11.60 18.21 37.56
N GLY A 397 12.07 19.05 36.64
CA GLY A 397 13.43 19.57 36.62
C GLY A 397 14.49 18.49 36.40
N THR A 398 14.12 17.32 35.86
CA THR A 398 15.07 16.24 35.53
C THR A 398 15.84 16.53 34.25
N ILE A 399 15.22 17.29 33.33
CA ILE A 399 15.84 17.76 32.10
C ILE A 399 15.71 19.29 32.00
N ALA A 400 16.66 19.91 31.30
CA ALA A 400 16.70 21.34 31.00
C ALA A 400 17.04 21.55 29.51
N VAL A 401 16.73 22.73 28.96
CA VAL A 401 16.90 23.05 27.54
C VAL A 401 18.17 23.84 27.27
#